data_AF-A0A661YG11-F1
#
_entry.id   AF-A0A661YG11-F1
#
_cell.length_a   1.000
_cell.length_b   1.000
_cell.length_c   1.000
_cell.angle_alpha   90.00
_cell.angle_beta   90.00
_cell.angle_gamma   90.00
#
_symmetry.space_group_name_H-M   'P 1'
#
loop_
_entity.id
_entity.type
_entity.pdbx_description
1 polymer ?
#
loop_
_entity_poly.entity_id
_entity_poly.type
_entity_poly.pdbx_seq_one_letter_code
_entity_poly.pdbx_strand_id
1 'polypeptide(L)'
;MKKLYVLIFIIFFSISVSYGQYGMNISGSHVIVHADTYLKMQGDLKISNTEGLIIKPNAFVTTVGELYLDNAPEALVIESTGAGTGSYIVNGLVNPTGNGTARVQTYIYGEVGSYFLHFVGPTVEDFTSGYNNAIRLQQFDMAILHTFAYEWDSSVDDDDPDVWLNVWPYDYSVPVGDGLLLTNGEAYTEDWLNMIGYPISEPITYAIDYNPNNEYELISNPYTSALNFKDFAESSFNNNKIYTKWWIYSGYGDTPGNWEPWTTAIGGNGELQVGQGCMVQVQPGASGVLNFNNDFKEHSNVPFREVVPNLLKLEVAGGNLGYKDVLYIRFHEEATTDYDIELESKKWNSVSDNATMIRSIAEDGTELAINCLPIVDLNSTLTTVPVHFECGEEAEYNFTFNGIESFDMGTEAYLEDTQIGNHWISIPDEGFEYHFTAGPGEPVDRFYIHFFGPTFTPEIGNDSENGIKIYASGNYAYVLNNTQETIKHVSIHNLMGKTIYKGTL
;
A
#
# COMPACT_ATOMS: atom_id res chain seq x y z
N MET A 1 -39.76 -38.84 13.07
CA MET A 1 -38.76 -37.88 12.55
C MET A 1 -37.87 -37.46 13.71
N LYS A 2 -36.63 -37.98 13.76
CA LYS A 2 -35.66 -37.63 14.81
C LYS A 2 -35.01 -36.30 14.44
N LYS A 3 -35.13 -35.30 15.31
CA LYS A 3 -34.37 -34.04 15.21
C LYS A 3 -32.89 -34.36 15.43
N LEU A 4 -32.07 -34.11 14.42
CA LEU A 4 -30.62 -34.19 14.52
C LEU A 4 -30.15 -32.92 15.23
N TYR A 5 -29.80 -33.04 16.51
CA TYR A 5 -29.05 -32.01 17.21
C TYR A 5 -27.58 -32.18 16.81
N VAL A 6 -27.09 -31.32 15.91
CA VAL A 6 -25.66 -31.22 15.65
C VAL A 6 -25.06 -30.40 16.78
N LEU A 7 -24.41 -31.08 17.71
CA LEU A 7 -23.57 -30.50 18.74
C LEU A 7 -22.19 -30.27 18.10
N ILE A 8 -21.81 -29.01 17.87
CA ILE A 8 -20.49 -28.67 17.32
C ILE A 8 -19.51 -28.52 18.48
N PHE A 9 -18.52 -29.42 18.52
CA PHE A 9 -17.28 -29.22 19.26
C PHE A 9 -16.40 -28.26 18.45
N ILE A 10 -16.07 -27.10 19.02
CA ILE A 10 -14.98 -26.27 18.49
C ILE A 10 -13.68 -26.90 18.97
N ILE A 11 -12.97 -27.55 18.04
CA ILE A 11 -11.61 -28.04 18.24
C ILE A 11 -10.67 -26.98 17.69
N PHE A 12 -9.76 -26.48 18.53
CA PHE A 12 -8.71 -25.52 18.15
C PHE A 12 -7.69 -26.20 17.23
N PHE A 13 -7.87 -26.06 15.91
CA PHE A 13 -6.84 -26.11 14.87
C PHE A 13 -7.35 -25.27 13.68
N SER A 14 -6.46 -24.63 12.93
CA SER A 14 -6.76 -23.92 11.69
C SER A 14 -7.37 -24.89 10.66
N ILE A 15 -8.71 -24.92 10.59
CA ILE A 15 -9.48 -25.79 9.70
C ILE A 15 -10.31 -24.91 8.77
N SER A 16 -10.11 -25.05 7.46
CA SER A 16 -11.10 -24.61 6.49
C SER A 16 -12.33 -25.54 6.58
N VAL A 17 -13.40 -25.10 7.22
CA VAL A 17 -14.64 -25.87 7.29
C VAL A 17 -15.50 -25.54 6.07
N SER A 18 -15.62 -26.48 5.13
CA SER A 18 -16.62 -26.41 4.06
C SER A 18 -17.89 -27.12 4.52
N TYR A 19 -18.96 -26.38 4.78
CA TYR A 19 -20.29 -26.96 4.93
C TYR A 19 -20.86 -27.27 3.53
N GLY A 20 -21.53 -28.42 3.41
CA GLY A 20 -22.06 -28.94 2.15
C GLY A 20 -23.04 -27.98 1.45
N GLN A 21 -23.48 -28.37 0.26
CA GLN A 21 -24.32 -27.66 -0.73
C GLN A 21 -25.61 -26.95 -0.23
N TYR A 22 -25.94 -27.00 1.06
CA TYR A 22 -27.27 -26.70 1.61
C TYR A 22 -27.36 -25.41 2.45
N GLY A 23 -26.34 -24.54 2.41
CA GLY A 23 -26.36 -23.27 3.16
C GLY A 23 -26.24 -23.43 4.68
N MET A 24 -26.35 -22.31 5.41
CA MET A 24 -26.28 -22.22 6.87
C MET A 24 -27.43 -21.37 7.41
N ASN A 25 -28.05 -21.79 8.53
CA ASN A 25 -29.08 -21.02 9.22
C ASN A 25 -28.71 -20.84 10.70
N ILE A 26 -28.53 -19.60 11.11
CA ILE A 26 -28.18 -19.17 12.47
C ILE A 26 -29.42 -18.53 13.12
N SER A 27 -30.13 -19.30 13.94
CA SER A 27 -31.39 -18.87 14.60
C SER A 27 -31.45 -19.18 16.10
N GLY A 28 -30.31 -19.57 16.71
CA GLY A 28 -30.19 -19.91 18.14
C GLY A 28 -29.00 -19.23 18.83
N SER A 29 -27.85 -19.88 18.85
CA SER A 29 -26.61 -19.29 19.40
C SER A 29 -25.84 -18.49 18.35
N HIS A 30 -24.90 -17.67 18.80
CA HIS A 30 -23.96 -16.94 17.95
C HIS A 30 -22.88 -17.88 17.41
N VAL A 31 -22.42 -17.62 16.19
CA VAL A 31 -21.25 -18.23 15.56
C VAL A 31 -20.13 -17.19 15.57
N ILE A 32 -18.97 -17.55 16.11
CA ILE A 32 -17.80 -16.67 16.12
C ILE A 32 -16.72 -17.32 15.25
N VAL A 33 -16.26 -16.60 14.24
CA VAL A 33 -15.12 -16.99 13.41
C VAL A 33 -13.90 -16.25 13.95
N HIS A 34 -12.98 -17.00 14.56
CA HIS A 34 -11.78 -16.46 15.17
C HIS A 34 -10.72 -16.09 14.13
N ALA A 35 -9.75 -15.26 14.53
CA ALA A 35 -8.60 -14.89 13.72
C ALA A 35 -7.94 -16.10 13.03
N ASP A 36 -7.36 -15.87 11.85
CA ASP A 36 -6.66 -16.86 11.03
C ASP A 36 -7.51 -18.07 10.63
N THR A 37 -8.84 -17.88 10.60
CA THR A 37 -9.80 -18.92 10.22
C THR A 37 -10.57 -18.50 8.97
N TYR A 38 -10.82 -19.48 8.09
CA TYR A 38 -11.59 -19.30 6.87
C TYR A 38 -12.85 -20.17 6.88
N LEU A 39 -14.03 -19.56 6.78
CA LEU A 39 -15.32 -20.22 6.64
C LEU A 39 -15.90 -19.97 5.25
N LYS A 40 -16.12 -21.03 4.47
CA LYS A 40 -16.77 -20.94 3.16
C LYS A 40 -18.06 -21.72 3.12
N MET A 41 -19.15 -21.03 2.79
CA MET A 41 -20.48 -21.60 2.62
C MET A 41 -20.82 -21.65 1.13
N GLN A 42 -21.15 -22.85 0.65
CA GLN A 42 -21.48 -23.08 -0.77
C GLN A 42 -22.94 -22.75 -1.12
N GLY A 43 -23.80 -22.56 -0.13
CA GLY A 43 -25.20 -22.15 -0.31
C GLY A 43 -25.51 -20.88 0.48
N ASP A 44 -26.79 -20.60 0.66
CA ASP A 44 -27.26 -19.38 1.32
C ASP A 44 -26.87 -19.33 2.80
N LEU A 45 -26.63 -18.13 3.32
CA LEU A 45 -26.45 -17.85 4.73
C LEU A 45 -27.68 -17.10 5.24
N LYS A 46 -28.36 -17.65 6.24
CA LYS A 46 -29.47 -16.98 6.93
C LYS A 46 -29.12 -16.73 8.39
N ILE A 47 -29.24 -15.49 8.83
CA ILE A 47 -28.99 -15.07 10.20
C ILE A 47 -30.25 -14.39 10.75
N SER A 48 -30.82 -14.94 11.82
CA SER A 48 -32.07 -14.47 12.42
C SER A 48 -31.91 -14.01 13.87
N ASN A 49 -30.66 -13.83 14.33
CA ASN A 49 -30.31 -13.39 15.67
C ASN A 49 -29.38 -12.18 15.62
N THR A 50 -29.56 -11.25 16.55
CA THR A 50 -28.60 -10.16 16.79
C THR A 50 -27.24 -10.74 17.16
N GLU A 51 -26.18 -10.21 16.55
CA GLU A 51 -24.81 -10.71 16.62
C GLU A 51 -24.70 -12.20 16.26
N GLY A 52 -25.59 -12.71 15.40
CA GLY A 52 -25.67 -14.13 15.09
C GLY A 52 -24.39 -14.68 14.45
N LEU A 53 -23.73 -13.90 13.60
CA LEU A 53 -22.39 -14.21 13.08
C LEU A 53 -21.43 -13.06 13.43
N ILE A 54 -20.36 -13.39 14.15
CA ILE A 54 -19.29 -12.45 14.50
C ILE A 54 -18.00 -12.91 13.80
N ILE A 55 -17.43 -12.04 12.99
CA ILE A 55 -16.17 -12.26 12.27
C ILE A 55 -15.10 -11.43 12.96
N LYS A 56 -14.17 -12.11 13.63
CA LYS A 56 -13.07 -11.45 14.35
C LYS A 56 -12.05 -10.85 13.37
N PRO A 57 -11.19 -9.92 13.83
CA PRO A 57 -10.02 -9.47 13.07
C PRO A 57 -9.25 -10.65 12.47
N ASN A 58 -8.78 -10.50 11.24
CA ASN A 58 -8.04 -11.53 10.49
C ASN A 58 -8.81 -12.83 10.23
N ALA A 59 -10.13 -12.84 10.41
CA ALA A 59 -10.99 -13.96 10.09
C ALA A 59 -11.78 -13.70 8.80
N PHE A 60 -12.01 -14.75 8.03
CA PHE A 60 -12.57 -14.65 6.69
C PHE A 60 -13.80 -15.52 6.52
N VAL A 61 -14.85 -14.95 5.93
CA VAL A 61 -16.08 -15.66 5.64
C VAL A 61 -16.55 -15.37 4.22
N THR A 62 -16.78 -16.41 3.43
CA THR A 62 -17.39 -16.31 2.10
C THR A 62 -18.73 -17.05 2.05
N THR A 63 -19.77 -16.37 1.57
CA THR A 63 -21.07 -16.95 1.20
C THR A 63 -21.21 -16.96 -0.32
N VAL A 64 -21.26 -18.15 -0.92
CA VAL A 64 -21.46 -18.30 -2.38
C VAL A 64 -22.92 -18.01 -2.77
N GLY A 65 -23.87 -18.41 -1.91
CA GLY A 65 -25.30 -18.14 -2.11
C GLY A 65 -25.73 -16.76 -1.62
N GLU A 66 -27.04 -16.62 -1.38
CA GLU A 66 -27.64 -15.38 -0.88
C GLU A 66 -27.41 -15.20 0.63
N LEU A 67 -27.36 -13.95 1.10
CA LEU A 67 -27.37 -13.60 2.51
C LEU A 67 -28.77 -13.14 2.93
N TYR A 68 -29.35 -13.77 3.94
CA TYR A 68 -30.62 -13.36 4.55
C TYR A 68 -30.36 -12.81 5.96
N LEU A 69 -30.66 -11.53 6.18
CA LEU A 69 -30.60 -10.87 7.48
C LEU A 69 -32.04 -10.69 7.99
N ASP A 70 -32.48 -11.56 8.91
CA ASP A 70 -33.90 -11.70 9.25
C ASP A 70 -34.26 -11.13 10.63
N ASN A 71 -34.96 -9.99 10.64
CA ASN A 71 -35.59 -9.37 11.82
C ASN A 71 -34.65 -9.21 13.05
N ALA A 72 -33.35 -9.07 12.81
CA ALA A 72 -32.33 -9.03 13.85
C ALA A 72 -31.34 -7.88 13.57
N PRO A 73 -31.35 -6.79 14.37
CA PRO A 73 -30.35 -5.75 14.21
C PRO A 73 -28.97 -6.34 14.46
N GLU A 74 -27.99 -5.92 13.66
CA GLU A 74 -26.59 -6.34 13.75
C GLU A 74 -26.44 -7.86 13.72
N ALA A 75 -27.22 -8.54 12.88
CA ALA A 75 -27.18 -9.98 12.73
C ALA A 75 -25.80 -10.47 12.27
N LEU A 76 -25.12 -9.70 11.42
CA LEU A 76 -23.72 -9.90 11.04
C LEU A 76 -22.87 -8.81 11.70
N VAL A 77 -21.79 -9.19 12.38
CA VAL A 77 -20.81 -8.26 12.95
C VAL A 77 -19.44 -8.58 12.37
N ILE A 78 -18.80 -7.58 11.79
CA ILE A 78 -17.42 -7.66 11.29
C ILE A 78 -16.58 -6.74 12.15
N GLU A 79 -15.66 -7.32 12.90
CA GLU A 79 -14.83 -6.59 13.86
C GLU A 79 -13.49 -6.14 13.27
N SER A 80 -12.96 -5.03 13.78
CA SER A 80 -11.69 -4.45 13.35
C SER A 80 -10.84 -4.05 14.55
N THR A 81 -9.52 -4.17 14.42
CA THR A 81 -8.52 -3.74 15.40
C THR A 81 -7.26 -3.25 14.69
N GLY A 82 -6.28 -2.70 15.42
CA GLY A 82 -4.97 -2.37 14.84
C GLY A 82 -4.18 -3.59 14.31
N ALA A 83 -4.58 -4.81 14.68
CA ALA A 83 -3.98 -6.04 14.13
C ALA A 83 -4.63 -6.52 12.82
N GLY A 84 -5.72 -5.90 12.39
CA GLY A 84 -6.43 -6.23 11.15
C GLY A 84 -7.96 -6.18 11.28
N THR A 85 -8.63 -6.54 10.19
CA THR A 85 -10.09 -6.43 10.05
C THR A 85 -10.67 -7.78 9.64
N GLY A 86 -11.86 -8.11 10.16
CA GLY A 86 -12.62 -9.25 9.67
C GLY A 86 -13.04 -9.02 8.21
N SER A 87 -13.24 -10.09 7.46
CA SER A 87 -13.60 -9.97 6.05
C SER A 87 -14.80 -10.86 5.70
N TYR A 88 -15.81 -10.27 5.09
CA TYR A 88 -17.01 -10.95 4.63
C TYR A 88 -17.24 -10.71 3.15
N ILE A 89 -17.36 -11.80 2.39
CA ILE A 89 -17.74 -11.77 0.98
C ILE A 89 -19.07 -12.51 0.82
N VAL A 90 -20.02 -11.86 0.16
CA VAL A 90 -21.25 -12.47 -0.35
C VAL A 90 -21.30 -12.32 -1.86
N ASN A 91 -21.50 -13.45 -2.55
CA ASN A 91 -21.56 -13.51 -4.01
C ASN A 91 -23.00 -13.57 -4.56
N GLY A 92 -23.98 -13.93 -3.72
CA GLY A 92 -25.39 -13.79 -4.02
C GLY A 92 -25.97 -12.46 -3.55
N LEU A 93 -27.29 -12.31 -3.66
CA LEU A 93 -28.00 -11.12 -3.19
C LEU A 93 -28.05 -11.04 -1.66
N VAL A 94 -28.12 -9.82 -1.14
CA VAL A 94 -28.41 -9.53 0.26
C VAL A 94 -29.91 -9.24 0.40
N ASN A 95 -30.58 -10.08 1.16
CA ASN A 95 -32.02 -10.07 1.38
C ASN A 95 -32.33 -9.72 2.85
N PRO A 96 -32.35 -8.42 3.22
CA PRO A 96 -32.76 -8.03 4.56
C PRO A 96 -34.28 -8.15 4.71
N THR A 97 -34.74 -8.64 5.85
CA THR A 97 -36.16 -8.60 6.23
C THR A 97 -36.36 -7.94 7.60
N GLY A 98 -37.39 -7.09 7.70
CA GLY A 98 -37.65 -6.31 8.91
C GLY A 98 -36.47 -5.43 9.31
N ASN A 99 -35.91 -5.65 10.51
CA ASN A 99 -34.79 -4.87 11.06
C ASN A 99 -33.43 -5.59 10.91
N GLY A 100 -33.29 -6.54 9.99
CA GLY A 100 -32.04 -7.29 9.80
C GLY A 100 -30.90 -6.42 9.25
N THR A 101 -29.82 -6.19 10.00
CA THR A 101 -28.67 -5.37 9.55
C THR A 101 -27.33 -6.06 9.82
N ALA A 102 -26.27 -5.55 9.21
CA ALA A 102 -24.88 -5.85 9.55
C ALA A 102 -24.24 -4.64 10.23
N ARG A 103 -23.31 -4.88 11.15
CA ARG A 103 -22.38 -3.88 11.70
C ARG A 103 -20.98 -4.17 11.21
N VAL A 104 -20.36 -3.18 10.58
CA VAL A 104 -19.00 -3.27 10.03
C VAL A 104 -18.14 -2.26 10.76
N GLN A 105 -17.05 -2.76 11.35
CA GLN A 105 -16.06 -1.92 12.01
C GLN A 105 -14.93 -1.59 11.04
N THR A 106 -14.51 -0.33 11.02
CA THR A 106 -13.28 0.11 10.37
C THR A 106 -12.38 0.74 11.42
N TYR A 107 -11.18 0.17 11.60
CA TYR A 107 -10.19 0.71 12.54
C TYR A 107 -9.61 2.01 11.99
N ILE A 108 -9.54 3.03 12.84
CA ILE A 108 -8.91 4.31 12.54
C ILE A 108 -7.75 4.53 13.51
N TYR A 109 -6.69 5.17 13.01
CA TYR A 109 -5.47 5.38 13.78
C TYR A 109 -4.76 6.64 13.36
N GLY A 110 -4.26 7.39 14.34
CA GLY A 110 -3.42 8.55 14.13
C GLY A 110 -2.43 8.72 15.27
N GLU A 111 -1.14 8.75 14.95
CA GLU A 111 -0.07 8.87 15.94
C GLU A 111 0.77 10.14 15.80
N VAL A 112 0.84 10.71 14.59
CA VAL A 112 1.77 11.78 14.24
C VAL A 112 1.03 12.99 13.71
N GLY A 113 1.47 14.17 14.14
CA GLY A 113 0.97 15.47 13.69
C GLY A 113 -0.05 16.12 14.63
N SER A 114 -0.51 17.31 14.24
CA SER A 114 -1.51 18.09 14.98
C SER A 114 -2.95 17.86 14.50
N TYR A 115 -3.11 17.17 13.38
CA TYR A 115 -4.38 16.79 12.78
C TYR A 115 -4.25 15.36 12.29
N PHE A 116 -5.10 14.46 12.77
CA PHE A 116 -5.09 13.09 12.28
C PHE A 116 -6.14 12.98 11.19
N LEU A 117 -5.68 12.53 10.02
CA LEU A 117 -6.48 12.39 8.83
C LEU A 117 -6.80 10.91 8.64
N HIS A 118 -8.06 10.60 8.36
CA HIS A 118 -8.51 9.25 8.06
C HIS A 118 -9.31 9.27 6.77
N PHE A 119 -8.83 8.55 5.76
CA PHE A 119 -9.50 8.39 4.49
C PHE A 119 -10.39 7.16 4.57
N VAL A 120 -11.69 7.37 4.51
CA VAL A 120 -12.69 6.33 4.80
C VAL A 120 -13.87 6.42 3.84
N GLY A 121 -14.71 5.41 3.78
CA GLY A 121 -15.98 5.52 3.08
C GLY A 121 -16.97 4.41 3.41
N PRO A 122 -18.16 4.43 2.78
CA PRO A 122 -19.27 3.54 3.15
C PRO A 122 -18.98 2.07 2.87
N THR A 123 -19.09 1.19 3.88
CA THR A 123 -18.91 -0.28 3.75
C THR A 123 -20.22 -1.06 3.67
N VAL A 124 -21.33 -0.36 3.83
CA VAL A 124 -22.70 -0.86 3.81
C VAL A 124 -23.60 0.17 3.14
N GLU A 125 -24.77 -0.24 2.68
CA GLU A 125 -25.86 0.65 2.31
C GLU A 125 -26.75 0.94 3.54
N ASP A 126 -27.23 2.18 3.69
CA ASP A 126 -28.06 2.56 4.83
C ASP A 126 -29.45 1.93 4.72
N PHE A 127 -29.94 1.41 5.84
CA PHE A 127 -31.26 0.79 5.93
C PHE A 127 -32.42 1.80 5.98
N THR A 128 -32.11 3.09 5.97
CA THR A 128 -33.07 4.19 6.02
C THR A 128 -33.59 4.55 4.63
N SER A 129 -34.91 4.62 4.49
CA SER A 129 -35.57 5.03 3.25
C SER A 129 -35.02 6.37 2.72
N GLY A 130 -34.55 6.37 1.47
CA GLY A 130 -34.02 7.55 0.80
C GLY A 130 -32.51 7.57 0.60
N TYR A 131 -31.78 6.63 1.19
CA TYR A 131 -30.32 6.49 1.07
C TYR A 131 -29.93 5.24 0.27
N ASN A 132 -30.61 5.02 -0.86
CA ASN A 132 -30.26 3.91 -1.72
C ASN A 132 -28.87 4.15 -2.33
N ASN A 133 -27.97 3.17 -2.27
CA ASN A 133 -26.56 3.27 -2.63
C ASN A 133 -25.81 4.41 -1.91
N ALA A 134 -26.20 4.73 -0.67
CA ALA A 134 -25.54 5.75 0.13
C ALA A 134 -25.63 5.42 1.63
N ILE A 135 -24.89 6.16 2.44
CA ILE A 135 -25.11 6.24 3.88
C ILE A 135 -25.25 7.67 4.35
N ARG A 136 -25.90 7.87 5.50
CA ARG A 136 -25.87 9.17 6.17
C ARG A 136 -24.53 9.39 6.83
N LEU A 137 -24.04 10.63 6.79
CA LEU A 137 -22.81 11.06 7.44
C LEU A 137 -22.73 10.67 8.94
N GLN A 138 -23.86 10.59 9.65
CA GLN A 138 -23.88 10.11 11.03
C GLN A 138 -23.34 8.70 11.26
N GLN A 139 -23.26 7.85 10.21
CA GLN A 139 -22.72 6.49 10.29
C GLN A 139 -21.18 6.47 10.42
N PHE A 140 -20.52 7.61 10.27
CA PHE A 140 -19.09 7.79 10.50
C PHE A 140 -18.76 8.15 11.96
N ASP A 141 -19.69 7.92 12.90
CA ASP A 141 -19.51 8.13 14.34
C ASP A 141 -18.96 9.54 14.72
N MET A 142 -19.28 10.55 13.91
CA MET A 142 -18.71 11.90 13.96
C MET A 142 -18.74 12.53 15.36
N ALA A 143 -19.83 12.30 16.11
CA ALA A 143 -20.01 12.84 17.45
C ALA A 143 -19.19 12.11 18.52
N ILE A 144 -18.96 10.80 18.33
CA ILE A 144 -18.20 9.94 19.26
C ILE A 144 -16.71 10.21 19.07
N LEU A 145 -16.28 10.33 17.81
CA LEU A 145 -14.88 10.51 17.44
C LEU A 145 -14.44 11.98 17.39
N HIS A 146 -15.37 12.91 17.68
CA HIS A 146 -15.12 14.35 17.59
C HIS A 146 -14.49 14.76 16.25
N THR A 147 -14.95 14.14 15.16
CA THR A 147 -14.39 14.35 13.82
C THR A 147 -15.12 15.44 13.04
N PHE A 148 -14.44 16.00 12.05
CA PHE A 148 -15.03 16.75 10.93
C PHE A 148 -14.86 15.93 9.66
N ALA A 149 -15.81 16.06 8.73
CA ALA A 149 -15.79 15.34 7.46
C ALA A 149 -15.65 16.31 6.31
N TYR A 150 -14.88 15.90 5.32
CA TYR A 150 -14.61 16.65 4.11
C TYR A 150 -14.73 15.74 2.88
N GLU A 151 -15.33 16.28 1.83
CA GLU A 151 -15.30 15.72 0.49
C GLU A 151 -14.23 16.41 -0.34
N TRP A 152 -13.70 15.67 -1.31
CA TRP A 152 -12.82 16.21 -2.33
C TRP A 152 -13.66 16.81 -3.46
N ASP A 153 -13.44 18.07 -3.81
CA ASP A 153 -14.08 18.71 -4.96
C ASP A 153 -13.15 18.67 -6.18
N SER A 154 -13.32 17.68 -7.03
CA SER A 154 -12.56 17.53 -8.29
C SER A 154 -12.77 18.68 -9.29
N SER A 155 -13.74 19.58 -9.06
CA SER A 155 -13.96 20.76 -9.90
C SER A 155 -13.11 21.98 -9.51
N VAL A 156 -12.47 21.94 -8.34
CA VAL A 156 -11.56 22.98 -7.83
C VAL A 156 -10.12 22.58 -8.10
N ASP A 157 -9.23 23.55 -8.31
CA ASP A 157 -7.78 23.34 -8.49
C ASP A 157 -7.18 22.61 -7.28
N ASP A 158 -6.31 21.62 -7.49
CA ASP A 158 -5.78 20.78 -6.40
C ASP A 158 -4.80 21.51 -5.47
N ASP A 159 -4.26 22.66 -5.91
CA ASP A 159 -3.47 23.57 -5.09
C ASP A 159 -4.32 24.55 -4.26
N ASP A 160 -5.64 24.62 -4.49
CA ASP A 160 -6.54 25.53 -3.76
C ASP A 160 -6.98 24.90 -2.44
N PRO A 161 -6.83 25.58 -1.28
CA PRO A 161 -7.31 25.06 0.00
C PRO A 161 -8.82 24.79 0.03
N ASP A 162 -9.61 25.41 -0.86
CA ASP A 162 -11.07 25.20 -0.96
C ASP A 162 -11.44 23.86 -1.65
N VAL A 163 -10.46 23.08 -2.14
CA VAL A 163 -10.68 21.73 -2.71
C VAL A 163 -11.29 20.74 -1.71
N TRP A 164 -11.11 20.98 -0.41
CA TRP A 164 -11.71 20.19 0.66
C TRP A 164 -13.00 20.83 1.17
N LEU A 165 -14.15 20.26 0.78
CA LEU A 165 -15.46 20.77 1.17
C LEU A 165 -15.91 20.15 2.48
N ASN A 166 -16.09 20.97 3.52
CA ASN A 166 -16.68 20.48 4.76
C ASN A 166 -18.14 20.06 4.54
N VAL A 167 -18.46 18.80 4.85
CA VAL A 167 -19.82 18.24 4.67
C VAL A 167 -20.61 18.18 5.98
N TRP A 168 -21.84 18.65 5.91
CA TRP A 168 -22.82 18.74 7.02
C TRP A 168 -24.23 18.96 6.41
N PRO A 169 -25.35 18.46 6.99
CA PRO A 169 -25.54 17.90 8.34
C PRO A 169 -25.31 16.39 8.46
N TYR A 170 -25.61 15.82 9.63
CA TYR A 170 -25.58 14.38 9.88
C TYR A 170 -26.46 13.52 8.95
N ASP A 171 -27.45 14.12 8.29
CA ASP A 171 -28.27 13.52 7.25
C ASP A 171 -27.73 13.76 5.83
N TYR A 172 -26.53 14.33 5.70
CA TYR A 172 -25.82 14.39 4.43
C TYR A 172 -25.62 12.98 3.86
N SER A 173 -25.91 12.82 2.57
CA SER A 173 -25.88 11.53 1.88
C SER A 173 -24.51 11.32 1.25
N VAL A 174 -23.78 10.33 1.75
CA VAL A 174 -22.46 9.93 1.25
C VAL A 174 -22.65 8.71 0.34
N PRO A 175 -22.47 8.84 -0.99
CA PRO A 175 -22.63 7.73 -1.92
C PRO A 175 -21.67 6.58 -1.62
N VAL A 176 -22.10 5.35 -1.86
CA VAL A 176 -21.21 4.19 -1.75
C VAL A 176 -20.15 4.26 -2.87
N GLY A 177 -18.89 4.01 -2.52
CA GLY A 177 -17.73 4.16 -3.41
C GLY A 177 -17.08 5.55 -3.33
N ASP A 178 -17.78 6.52 -2.73
CA ASP A 178 -17.24 7.83 -2.40
C ASP A 178 -16.30 7.74 -1.20
N GLY A 179 -15.20 8.48 -1.22
CA GLY A 179 -14.32 8.59 -0.07
C GLY A 179 -14.52 9.92 0.66
N LEU A 180 -14.33 9.89 1.98
CA LEU A 180 -14.33 11.06 2.84
C LEU A 180 -13.00 11.17 3.55
N LEU A 181 -12.56 12.40 3.76
CA LEU A 181 -11.56 12.73 4.74
C LEU A 181 -12.24 13.02 6.08
N LEU A 182 -11.94 12.21 7.09
CA LEU A 182 -12.25 12.53 8.48
C LEU A 182 -11.03 13.14 9.16
N THR A 183 -11.25 14.19 9.95
CA THR A 183 -10.20 14.81 10.75
C THR A 183 -10.61 14.85 12.22
N ASN A 184 -9.71 14.56 13.14
CA ASN A 184 -9.90 14.78 14.57
C ASN A 184 -8.71 15.55 15.18
N GLY A 185 -8.97 16.17 16.33
CA GLY A 185 -7.98 16.97 17.06
C GLY A 185 -7.25 16.22 18.18
N GLU A 186 -7.57 14.94 18.38
CA GLU A 186 -7.00 14.11 19.43
C GLU A 186 -6.45 12.82 18.81
N ALA A 187 -5.24 12.43 19.23
CA ALA A 187 -4.65 11.16 18.82
C ALA A 187 -5.42 10.04 19.48
N TYR A 188 -6.34 9.40 18.74
CA TYR A 188 -6.97 8.18 19.20
C TYR A 188 -6.05 7.02 18.84
N THR A 189 -5.48 6.39 19.86
CA THR A 189 -4.55 5.28 19.63
C THR A 189 -5.25 4.00 19.19
N GLU A 190 -6.55 3.84 19.46
CA GLU A 190 -7.35 2.69 19.02
C GLU A 190 -8.85 3.02 18.98
N ASP A 191 -9.36 3.56 17.87
CA ASP A 191 -10.80 3.78 17.68
C ASP A 191 -11.32 3.05 16.43
N TRP A 192 -12.64 2.88 16.36
CA TRP A 192 -13.29 2.25 15.22
C TRP A 192 -14.57 2.98 14.85
N LEU A 193 -14.80 3.09 13.54
CA LEU A 193 -16.07 3.51 12.95
C LEU A 193 -17.03 2.32 12.95
N ASN A 194 -18.28 2.52 13.33
CA ASN A 194 -19.33 1.50 13.26
C ASN A 194 -20.36 1.89 12.20
N MET A 195 -20.32 1.24 11.05
CA MET A 195 -21.37 1.39 10.04
C MET A 195 -22.40 0.29 10.19
N ILE A 196 -23.69 0.66 10.24
CA ILE A 196 -24.80 -0.28 10.39
C ILE A 196 -25.70 -0.18 9.16
N GLY A 197 -25.82 -1.29 8.43
CA GLY A 197 -26.54 -1.30 7.15
C GLY A 197 -26.59 -2.66 6.50
N TYR A 198 -26.75 -2.67 5.18
CA TYR A 198 -26.74 -3.88 4.37
C TYR A 198 -25.39 -4.01 3.66
N PRO A 199 -24.70 -5.18 3.76
CA PRO A 199 -23.48 -5.40 2.98
C PRO A 199 -23.74 -5.23 1.48
N ILE A 200 -22.82 -4.56 0.78
CA ILE A 200 -22.95 -4.34 -0.66
C ILE A 200 -22.59 -5.62 -1.40
N SER A 201 -23.56 -6.14 -2.16
CA SER A 201 -23.49 -7.42 -2.86
C SER A 201 -23.77 -7.34 -4.35
N GLU A 202 -24.19 -6.18 -4.84
CA GLU A 202 -24.41 -5.93 -6.25
C GLU A 202 -23.37 -4.93 -6.77
N PRO A 203 -23.13 -4.91 -8.09
CA PRO A 203 -22.28 -3.89 -8.67
C PRO A 203 -22.81 -2.49 -8.38
N ILE A 204 -21.91 -1.58 -8.01
CA ILE A 204 -22.22 -0.16 -7.80
C ILE A 204 -21.41 0.69 -8.76
N THR A 205 -21.87 1.92 -8.97
CA THR A 205 -21.17 2.91 -9.77
C THR A 205 -20.95 4.18 -8.98
N TYR A 206 -19.77 4.78 -9.13
CA TYR A 206 -19.43 6.08 -8.54
C TYR A 206 -19.04 7.05 -9.66
N ALA A 207 -19.53 8.28 -9.63
CA ALA A 207 -19.23 9.27 -10.66
C ALA A 207 -17.88 9.92 -10.38
N ILE A 208 -17.10 10.16 -11.43
CA ILE A 208 -15.80 10.84 -11.35
C ILE A 208 -15.76 11.97 -12.37
N ASP A 209 -14.99 13.02 -12.08
CA ASP A 209 -14.72 14.09 -13.02
C ASP A 209 -13.23 14.25 -13.32
N TYR A 210 -12.92 14.60 -14.58
CA TYR A 210 -11.58 15.01 -14.96
C TYR A 210 -11.54 16.53 -15.08
N ASN A 211 -10.69 17.15 -14.28
CA ASN A 211 -10.34 18.55 -14.40
C ASN A 211 -8.83 18.66 -14.71
N PRO A 212 -8.40 19.39 -15.75
CA PRO A 212 -6.97 19.55 -16.05
C PRO A 212 -6.17 20.25 -14.95
N ASN A 213 -6.85 20.93 -14.02
CA ASN A 213 -6.22 21.54 -12.84
C ASN A 213 -6.46 20.73 -11.56
N ASN A 214 -7.16 19.59 -11.64
CA ASN A 214 -7.35 18.66 -10.54
C ASN A 214 -7.65 17.29 -11.12
N GLU A 215 -6.60 16.51 -11.29
CA GLU A 215 -6.69 15.20 -11.92
C GLU A 215 -7.01 14.10 -10.89
N TYR A 216 -7.50 14.46 -9.71
CA TYR A 216 -7.65 13.54 -8.60
C TYR A 216 -9.09 13.40 -8.14
N GLU A 217 -9.39 12.21 -7.63
CA GLU A 217 -10.68 11.87 -7.05
C GLU A 217 -10.46 11.09 -5.75
N LEU A 218 -11.30 11.34 -4.76
CA LEU A 218 -11.28 10.58 -3.52
C LEU A 218 -12.34 9.47 -3.58
N ILE A 219 -11.89 8.22 -3.64
CA ILE A 219 -12.77 7.06 -3.65
C ILE A 219 -12.58 6.21 -2.40
N SER A 220 -13.49 5.26 -2.16
CA SER A 220 -13.35 4.29 -1.08
C SER A 220 -13.69 2.87 -1.51
N ASN A 221 -13.16 1.90 -0.75
CA ASN A 221 -13.58 0.51 -0.86
C ASN A 221 -15.00 0.34 -0.27
N PRO A 222 -16.00 0.03 -1.11
CA PRO A 222 -17.39 -0.07 -0.68
C PRO A 222 -17.71 -1.39 0.02
N TYR A 223 -16.80 -2.37 0.00
CA TYR A 223 -17.09 -3.74 0.38
C TYR A 223 -16.77 -4.03 1.84
N THR A 224 -17.44 -5.05 2.37
CA THR A 224 -17.15 -5.66 3.67
C THR A 224 -15.94 -6.61 3.63
N SER A 225 -15.12 -6.50 2.59
CA SER A 225 -13.89 -7.25 2.32
C SER A 225 -12.85 -6.30 1.70
N ALA A 226 -11.63 -6.76 1.47
CA ALA A 226 -10.68 -5.96 0.71
C ALA A 226 -11.15 -5.84 -0.76
N LEU A 227 -10.71 -4.77 -1.41
CA LEU A 227 -10.85 -4.53 -2.85
C LEU A 227 -9.49 -4.76 -3.49
N ASN A 228 -9.40 -5.67 -4.46
CA ASN A 228 -8.22 -5.80 -5.31
C ASN A 228 -8.16 -4.60 -6.27
N PHE A 229 -7.37 -3.57 -5.92
CA PHE A 229 -7.34 -2.32 -6.66
C PHE A 229 -6.76 -2.50 -8.06
N LYS A 230 -5.77 -3.38 -8.22
CA LYS A 230 -5.18 -3.67 -9.53
C LYS A 230 -6.25 -4.18 -10.49
N ASP A 231 -6.97 -5.23 -10.10
CA ASP A 231 -8.05 -5.80 -10.92
C ASP A 231 -9.18 -4.78 -11.15
N PHE A 232 -9.49 -3.96 -10.14
CA PHE A 232 -10.47 -2.87 -10.25
C PHE A 232 -10.06 -1.83 -11.31
N ALA A 233 -8.85 -1.29 -11.23
CA ALA A 233 -8.35 -0.23 -12.10
C ALA A 233 -8.02 -0.76 -13.51
N GLU A 234 -7.42 -1.94 -13.65
CA GLU A 234 -7.09 -2.55 -14.94
C GLU A 234 -8.30 -3.22 -15.64
N SER A 235 -9.45 -3.27 -14.97
CA SER A 235 -10.67 -3.83 -15.56
C SER A 235 -11.07 -3.12 -16.85
N SER A 236 -11.76 -3.84 -17.75
CA SER A 236 -12.28 -3.27 -19.00
C SER A 236 -13.29 -2.11 -18.81
N PHE A 237 -13.71 -1.84 -17.57
CA PHE A 237 -14.65 -0.77 -17.23
C PHE A 237 -13.94 0.49 -16.73
N ASN A 238 -12.78 0.35 -16.08
CA ASN A 238 -12.11 1.43 -15.36
C ASN A 238 -10.71 1.76 -15.91
N ASN A 239 -10.12 0.92 -16.76
CA ASN A 239 -8.75 1.11 -17.29
C ASN A 239 -8.56 2.32 -18.21
N ASN A 240 -9.65 2.97 -18.62
CA ASN A 240 -9.65 4.22 -19.35
C ASN A 240 -10.20 5.39 -18.52
N LYS A 241 -10.33 5.19 -17.20
CA LYS A 241 -10.92 6.13 -16.24
C LYS A 241 -9.90 6.63 -15.24
N ILE A 242 -9.15 5.71 -14.64
CA ILE A 242 -8.13 6.02 -13.64
C ILE A 242 -6.84 5.29 -14.01
N TYR A 243 -5.71 5.83 -13.53
CA TYR A 243 -4.45 5.09 -13.57
C TYR A 243 -4.43 4.03 -12.47
N THR A 244 -3.63 2.96 -12.65
CA THR A 244 -3.48 1.89 -11.65
C THR A 244 -2.53 2.31 -10.52
N LYS A 245 -2.92 3.38 -9.83
CA LYS A 245 -2.20 3.95 -8.68
C LYS A 245 -3.12 4.72 -7.75
N TRP A 246 -2.70 4.83 -6.50
CA TRP A 246 -3.41 5.59 -5.49
C TRP A 246 -2.47 6.17 -4.44
N TRP A 247 -2.99 7.11 -3.66
CA TRP A 247 -2.33 7.69 -2.49
C TRP A 247 -3.24 7.60 -1.26
N ILE A 248 -2.64 7.25 -0.12
CA ILE A 248 -3.32 7.25 1.17
C ILE A 248 -2.48 8.05 2.14
N TYR A 249 -3.09 9.02 2.81
CA TYR A 249 -2.42 9.68 3.92
C TYR A 249 -2.40 8.73 5.12
N SER A 250 -1.21 8.29 5.52
CA SER A 250 -1.10 7.28 6.57
C SER A 250 -0.78 7.93 7.92
N GLY A 251 -1.54 7.55 8.95
CA GLY A 251 -1.21 7.84 10.36
C GLY A 251 -0.29 6.78 10.99
N TYR A 252 0.10 5.75 10.24
CA TYR A 252 0.82 4.56 10.71
C TYR A 252 1.83 4.05 9.65
N GLY A 253 2.62 3.03 9.98
CA GLY A 253 3.42 2.28 9.01
C GLY A 253 4.71 2.98 8.61
N ASP A 254 5.00 2.95 7.30
CA ASP A 254 6.27 3.44 6.74
C ASP A 254 6.28 4.97 6.59
N THR A 255 5.12 5.61 6.43
CA THR A 255 4.99 7.06 6.20
C THR A 255 4.01 7.76 7.15
N PRO A 256 4.02 7.53 8.48
CA PRO A 256 3.15 8.22 9.41
C PRO A 256 3.25 9.75 9.29
N GLY A 257 2.11 10.40 9.09
CA GLY A 257 1.98 11.84 8.85
C GLY A 257 2.38 12.28 7.44
N ASN A 258 2.37 11.36 6.47
CA ASN A 258 2.70 11.62 5.07
C ASN A 258 1.88 10.72 4.13
N TRP A 259 1.95 11.04 2.83
CA TRP A 259 1.27 10.28 1.78
C TRP A 259 2.05 9.02 1.42
N GLU A 260 1.38 7.87 1.47
CA GLU A 260 1.87 6.60 0.95
C GLU A 260 1.31 6.37 -0.46
N PRO A 261 2.16 6.38 -1.50
CA PRO A 261 1.74 6.02 -2.85
C PRO A 261 1.84 4.51 -3.08
N TRP A 262 1.00 4.02 -3.97
CA TRP A 262 1.11 2.68 -4.55
C TRP A 262 0.96 2.73 -6.08
N THR A 263 1.80 1.97 -6.79
CA THR A 263 1.67 1.66 -8.21
C THR A 263 2.01 0.18 -8.43
N THR A 264 1.63 -0.39 -9.58
CA THR A 264 2.07 -1.75 -9.95
C THR A 264 3.59 -1.87 -10.04
N ALA A 265 4.31 -0.75 -10.24
CA ALA A 265 5.75 -0.74 -10.36
C ALA A 265 6.47 -1.06 -9.05
N ILE A 266 5.87 -0.90 -7.89
CA ILE A 266 6.51 -1.26 -6.60
C ILE A 266 5.98 -2.59 -6.04
N GLY A 267 5.16 -3.31 -6.83
CA GLY A 267 4.59 -4.60 -6.48
C GLY A 267 3.60 -4.55 -5.31
N GLY A 268 3.42 -5.71 -4.68
CA GLY A 268 2.35 -5.91 -3.70
C GLY A 268 0.97 -6.05 -4.33
N ASN A 269 0.00 -6.44 -3.51
CA ASN A 269 -1.34 -6.77 -3.99
C ASN A 269 -2.20 -5.52 -4.28
N GLY A 270 -1.75 -4.32 -3.87
CA GLY A 270 -2.48 -3.07 -4.07
C GLY A 270 -3.87 -3.04 -3.42
N GLU A 271 -4.15 -3.94 -2.48
CA GLU A 271 -5.48 -4.11 -1.91
C GLU A 271 -5.87 -2.90 -1.04
N LEU A 272 -7.07 -2.39 -1.25
CA LEU A 272 -7.68 -1.40 -0.35
C LEU A 272 -8.50 -2.14 0.70
N GLN A 273 -8.22 -1.88 1.97
CA GLN A 273 -8.86 -2.57 3.10
C GLN A 273 -10.32 -2.12 3.30
N VAL A 274 -11.05 -2.83 4.16
CA VAL A 274 -12.48 -2.59 4.41
C VAL A 274 -12.75 -1.14 4.82
N GLY A 275 -13.48 -0.40 3.98
CA GLY A 275 -13.85 0.99 4.21
C GLY A 275 -12.71 2.00 4.07
N GLN A 276 -11.54 1.58 3.58
CA GLN A 276 -10.40 2.45 3.34
C GLN A 276 -10.67 3.35 2.13
N GLY A 277 -10.46 4.66 2.32
CA GLY A 277 -10.44 5.66 1.25
C GLY A 277 -9.04 5.86 0.68
N CYS A 278 -8.95 6.28 -0.57
CA CYS A 278 -7.70 6.65 -1.23
C CYS A 278 -7.92 7.70 -2.32
N MET A 279 -6.92 8.53 -2.56
CA MET A 279 -6.88 9.38 -3.75
C MET A 279 -6.48 8.55 -4.95
N VAL A 280 -7.17 8.71 -6.08
CA VAL A 280 -6.82 8.13 -7.38
C VAL A 280 -6.61 9.23 -8.39
N GLN A 281 -5.78 8.97 -9.42
CA GLN A 281 -5.60 9.90 -10.53
C GLN A 281 -6.50 9.51 -11.70
N VAL A 282 -7.35 10.44 -12.12
CA VAL A 282 -8.26 10.35 -13.25
C VAL A 282 -7.49 10.60 -14.55
N GLN A 283 -7.73 9.77 -15.57
CA GLN A 283 -7.06 9.91 -16.86
C GLN A 283 -7.53 11.17 -17.61
N PRO A 284 -6.69 11.78 -18.46
CA PRO A 284 -7.05 12.94 -19.25
C PRO A 284 -8.35 12.78 -20.07
N GLY A 285 -9.32 13.65 -19.78
CA GLY A 285 -10.63 13.66 -20.45
C GLY A 285 -11.57 12.52 -20.04
N ALA A 286 -11.30 11.83 -18.93
CA ALA A 286 -11.96 10.58 -18.58
C ALA A 286 -13.18 10.67 -17.65
N SER A 287 -13.81 11.84 -17.48
CA SER A 287 -15.05 11.99 -16.70
C SER A 287 -16.06 10.87 -17.00
N GLY A 288 -16.77 10.39 -15.99
CA GLY A 288 -17.67 9.26 -16.16
C GLY A 288 -18.01 8.56 -14.86
N VAL A 289 -18.03 7.22 -14.89
CA VAL A 289 -18.33 6.40 -13.72
C VAL A 289 -17.30 5.30 -13.57
N LEU A 290 -16.85 5.10 -12.34
CA LEU A 290 -16.15 3.90 -11.90
C LEU A 290 -17.16 2.80 -11.60
N ASN A 291 -16.82 1.57 -11.95
CA ASN A 291 -17.65 0.40 -11.72
C ASN A 291 -16.98 -0.48 -10.67
N PHE A 292 -17.64 -0.67 -9.54
CA PHE A 292 -17.21 -1.64 -8.54
C PHE A 292 -18.04 -2.90 -8.75
N ASN A 293 -17.38 -3.97 -9.21
CA ASN A 293 -17.99 -5.28 -9.41
C ASN A 293 -17.55 -6.26 -8.31
N ASN A 294 -18.37 -7.26 -8.04
CA ASN A 294 -18.10 -8.32 -7.06
C ASN A 294 -16.81 -9.10 -7.36
N ASP A 295 -16.40 -9.16 -8.63
CA ASP A 295 -15.18 -9.86 -9.04
C ASP A 295 -13.91 -9.24 -8.45
N PHE A 296 -13.97 -8.00 -7.95
CA PHE A 296 -12.84 -7.31 -7.31
C PHE A 296 -12.75 -7.53 -5.80
N LYS A 297 -13.70 -8.27 -5.20
CA LYS A 297 -13.71 -8.56 -3.77
C LYS A 297 -12.68 -9.63 -3.42
N GLU A 298 -11.83 -9.34 -2.44
CA GLU A 298 -10.81 -10.26 -1.96
C GLU A 298 -10.77 -10.32 -0.43
N HIS A 299 -10.36 -11.47 0.10
CA HIS A 299 -9.99 -11.58 1.51
C HIS A 299 -8.50 -11.32 1.63
N SER A 300 -8.13 -10.29 2.38
CA SER A 300 -6.74 -10.00 2.68
C SER A 300 -6.56 -9.55 4.11
N ASN A 301 -5.43 -9.97 4.69
CA ASN A 301 -4.84 -9.42 5.91
C ASN A 301 -3.40 -8.94 5.64
N VAL A 302 -2.98 -8.92 4.37
CA VAL A 302 -1.58 -8.78 3.98
C VAL A 302 -1.16 -7.31 4.17
N PRO A 303 -0.22 -7.02 5.09
CA PRO A 303 0.47 -5.74 5.09
C PRO A 303 1.37 -5.66 3.85
N PHE A 304 1.52 -4.45 3.36
CA PHE A 304 2.05 -4.08 2.06
C PHE A 304 3.34 -4.76 1.57
N ARG A 305 3.28 -5.14 0.28
CA ARG A 305 4.36 -5.34 -0.71
C ARG A 305 4.97 -6.75 -0.84
N GLU A 306 5.02 -7.24 -2.08
CA GLU A 306 5.88 -8.34 -2.50
C GLU A 306 7.29 -7.80 -2.79
N VAL A 307 8.32 -8.63 -2.67
CA VAL A 307 9.68 -8.25 -3.10
C VAL A 307 9.71 -8.14 -4.63
N VAL A 308 10.02 -6.95 -5.14
CA VAL A 308 10.15 -6.68 -6.57
C VAL A 308 11.62 -6.53 -6.94
N PRO A 309 12.10 -7.14 -8.05
CA PRO A 309 13.47 -6.96 -8.51
C PRO A 309 13.83 -5.50 -8.80
N ASN A 310 15.10 -5.18 -8.56
CA ASN A 310 15.72 -3.87 -8.82
C ASN A 310 15.00 -2.69 -8.17
N LEU A 311 14.49 -2.88 -6.95
CA LEU A 311 13.77 -1.87 -6.17
C LEU A 311 14.58 -1.49 -4.93
N LEU A 312 14.98 -0.23 -4.83
CA LEU A 312 15.52 0.37 -3.62
C LEU A 312 14.40 1.14 -2.92
N LYS A 313 14.17 0.82 -1.64
CA LYS A 313 13.33 1.57 -0.71
C LYS A 313 14.24 2.41 0.19
N LEU A 314 14.05 3.73 0.14
CA LEU A 314 14.73 4.70 1.00
C LEU A 314 13.72 5.30 1.97
N GLU A 315 13.80 4.90 3.22
CA GLU A 315 13.00 5.47 4.31
C GLU A 315 13.77 6.59 4.98
N VAL A 316 13.06 7.63 5.42
CA VAL A 316 13.61 8.64 6.31
C VAL A 316 12.77 8.78 7.57
N ALA A 317 13.45 8.82 8.70
CA ALA A 317 12.84 9.07 10.00
C ALA A 317 13.78 9.94 10.85
N GLY A 318 13.23 10.65 11.82
CA GLY A 318 14.03 11.47 12.73
C GLY A 318 13.22 12.60 13.33
N GLY A 319 13.92 13.55 13.94
CA GLY A 319 13.26 14.60 14.71
C GLY A 319 12.56 14.08 15.96
N ASN A 320 11.92 15.00 16.67
CA ASN A 320 11.10 14.76 17.84
C ASN A 320 9.61 14.66 17.49
N LEU A 321 9.22 15.09 16.28
CA LEU A 321 7.81 15.09 15.85
C LEU A 321 7.32 13.74 15.33
N GLY A 322 8.21 12.78 15.04
CA GLY A 322 7.85 11.40 14.70
C GLY A 322 7.41 11.16 13.25
N TYR A 323 7.47 12.18 12.39
CA TYR A 323 7.20 12.04 10.96
C TYR A 323 8.18 11.08 10.28
N LYS A 324 7.67 10.36 9.30
CA LYS A 324 8.48 9.54 8.40
C LYS A 324 8.00 9.70 6.98
N ASP A 325 8.89 9.37 6.05
CA ASP A 325 8.57 9.37 4.64
C ASP A 325 9.38 8.31 3.90
N VAL A 326 8.95 7.95 2.70
CA VAL A 326 9.59 6.92 1.89
C VAL A 326 9.69 7.36 0.43
N LEU A 327 10.81 6.99 -0.19
CA LEU A 327 11.07 7.10 -1.61
C LEU A 327 11.37 5.71 -2.16
N TYR A 328 10.76 5.37 -3.30
CA TYR A 328 11.09 4.17 -4.06
C TYR A 328 11.84 4.55 -5.34
N ILE A 329 12.97 3.88 -5.58
CA ILE A 329 13.73 3.96 -6.83
C ILE A 329 13.77 2.57 -7.42
N ARG A 330 13.23 2.38 -8.62
CA ARG A 330 13.20 1.10 -9.33
C ARG A 330 13.85 1.21 -10.70
N PHE A 331 14.43 0.12 -11.17
CA PHE A 331 14.77 -0.03 -12.58
C PHE A 331 13.82 -1.01 -13.28
N HIS A 332 13.16 -0.56 -14.36
CA HIS A 332 12.10 -1.30 -15.04
C HIS A 332 12.30 -1.33 -16.57
N GLU A 333 11.83 -2.40 -17.23
CA GLU A 333 12.00 -2.57 -18.69
C GLU A 333 11.21 -1.55 -19.52
N GLU A 334 10.06 -1.09 -19.00
CA GLU A 334 9.15 -0.19 -19.70
C GLU A 334 9.29 1.29 -19.30
N ALA A 335 10.14 1.58 -18.32
CA ALA A 335 10.32 2.93 -17.78
C ALA A 335 11.08 3.88 -18.72
N THR A 336 10.84 5.19 -18.54
CA THR A 336 11.54 6.29 -19.22
C THR A 336 12.37 7.13 -18.24
N THR A 337 13.19 8.05 -18.75
CA THR A 337 13.97 8.99 -17.90
C THR A 337 13.18 10.21 -17.45
N ASP A 338 12.18 10.61 -18.25
CA ASP A 338 11.14 11.59 -17.89
C ASP A 338 10.02 10.92 -17.10
N TYR A 339 9.11 11.72 -16.50
CA TYR A 339 7.97 11.22 -15.74
C TYR A 339 7.09 10.26 -16.55
N ASP A 340 7.01 9.01 -16.09
CA ASP A 340 6.13 7.96 -16.61
C ASP A 340 4.89 7.83 -15.74
N ILE A 341 3.78 8.40 -16.23
CA ILE A 341 2.51 8.42 -15.51
C ILE A 341 1.94 7.03 -15.19
N GLU A 342 2.32 5.96 -15.91
CA GLU A 342 1.79 4.62 -15.67
C GLU A 342 2.54 3.87 -14.57
N LEU A 343 3.85 4.13 -14.43
CA LEU A 343 4.73 3.41 -13.50
C LEU A 343 5.04 4.22 -12.24
N GLU A 344 5.07 5.55 -12.37
CA GLU A 344 5.57 6.46 -11.36
C GLU A 344 4.46 7.20 -10.61
N SER A 345 4.87 7.74 -9.47
CA SER A 345 4.01 8.53 -8.61
C SER A 345 4.68 9.85 -8.27
N LYS A 346 4.00 10.94 -8.60
CA LYS A 346 4.34 12.28 -8.11
C LYS A 346 4.37 12.27 -6.58
N LYS A 347 5.27 13.08 -6.01
CA LYS A 347 5.28 13.34 -4.58
C LYS A 347 4.14 14.29 -4.23
N TRP A 348 3.32 13.89 -3.27
CA TRP A 348 2.41 14.80 -2.59
C TRP A 348 3.06 15.29 -1.30
N ASN A 349 3.04 16.59 -1.09
CA ASN A 349 3.52 17.17 0.15
C ASN A 349 2.55 16.81 1.28
N SER A 350 3.09 16.61 2.48
CA SER A 350 2.25 16.41 3.65
C SER A 350 1.39 17.65 3.88
N VAL A 351 0.19 17.45 4.42
CA VAL A 351 -0.65 18.56 4.90
C VAL A 351 -0.04 19.30 6.09
N SER A 352 1.01 18.74 6.71
CA SER A 352 1.76 19.40 7.78
C SER A 352 3.06 19.99 7.25
N ASP A 353 3.18 21.31 7.37
CA ASP A 353 4.41 22.06 7.00
C ASP A 353 5.67 21.59 7.74
N ASN A 354 5.51 20.90 8.87
CA ASN A 354 6.64 20.40 9.67
C ASN A 354 7.01 18.95 9.36
N ALA A 355 6.32 18.30 8.43
CA ALA A 355 6.58 16.90 8.12
C ALA A 355 7.97 16.71 7.52
N THR A 356 8.63 15.62 7.91
CA THR A 356 9.80 15.13 7.20
C THR A 356 9.36 14.62 5.84
N MET A 357 10.01 15.06 4.77
CA MET A 357 9.69 14.67 3.41
C MET A 357 10.93 14.28 2.62
N ILE A 358 10.79 13.24 1.79
CA ILE A 358 11.80 12.78 0.84
C ILE A 358 11.16 12.56 -0.54
N ARG A 359 11.91 12.88 -1.58
CA ARG A 359 11.50 12.68 -2.98
C ARG A 359 12.71 12.62 -3.89
N SER A 360 12.54 12.05 -5.08
CA SER A 360 13.53 12.14 -6.15
C SER A 360 13.10 13.12 -7.23
N ILE A 361 14.03 13.52 -8.07
CA ILE A 361 13.78 14.45 -9.18
C ILE A 361 14.04 13.73 -10.51
N ALA A 362 13.02 13.65 -11.36
CA ALA A 362 13.12 13.12 -12.72
C ALA A 362 13.91 14.07 -13.64
N GLU A 363 14.27 13.62 -14.84
CA GLU A 363 15.04 14.43 -15.80
C GLU A 363 14.29 15.71 -16.23
N ASP A 364 12.96 15.64 -16.31
CA ASP A 364 12.08 16.77 -16.61
C ASP A 364 11.82 17.72 -15.42
N GLY A 365 12.36 17.41 -14.24
CA GLY A 365 12.21 18.17 -13.01
C GLY A 365 11.01 17.79 -12.16
N THR A 366 10.23 16.77 -12.54
CA THR A 366 9.09 16.28 -11.75
C THR A 366 9.57 15.68 -10.41
N GLU A 367 8.90 16.03 -9.33
CA GLU A 367 9.17 15.46 -8.00
C GLU A 367 8.40 14.15 -7.78
N LEU A 368 9.12 13.08 -7.48
CA LEU A 368 8.60 11.72 -7.44
C LEU A 368 8.77 11.04 -6.08
N ALA A 369 7.73 10.38 -5.62
CA ALA A 369 7.76 9.45 -4.47
C ALA A 369 8.05 8.00 -4.91
N ILE A 370 7.72 7.67 -6.17
CA ILE A 370 8.12 6.43 -6.83
C ILE A 370 8.74 6.84 -8.16
N ASN A 371 10.02 6.54 -8.34
CA ASN A 371 10.80 6.82 -9.53
C ASN A 371 11.24 5.51 -10.18
N CYS A 372 10.80 5.30 -11.42
CA CYS A 372 11.11 4.13 -12.21
C CYS A 372 12.02 4.56 -13.36
N LEU A 373 13.25 4.07 -13.36
CA LEU A 373 14.25 4.37 -14.38
C LEU A 373 14.36 3.22 -15.38
N PRO A 374 14.79 3.49 -16.63
CA PRO A 374 15.02 2.44 -17.62
C PRO A 374 16.03 1.39 -17.13
N ILE A 375 15.71 0.10 -17.26
CA ILE A 375 16.63 -0.99 -16.85
C ILE A 375 18.00 -0.94 -17.53
N VAL A 376 18.09 -0.32 -18.70
CA VAL A 376 19.35 -0.12 -19.43
C VAL A 376 20.30 0.81 -18.69
N ASP A 377 19.77 1.73 -17.86
CA ASP A 377 20.57 2.66 -17.08
C ASP A 377 21.19 1.97 -15.87
N LEU A 378 20.56 0.92 -15.34
CA LEU A 378 21.19 0.07 -14.34
C LEU A 378 22.46 -0.59 -14.90
N ASN A 379 22.49 -0.89 -16.19
CA ASN A 379 23.64 -1.50 -16.87
C ASN A 379 24.67 -0.48 -17.39
N SER A 380 24.50 0.80 -17.06
CA SER A 380 25.40 1.87 -17.45
C SER A 380 26.63 1.94 -16.53
N THR A 381 27.60 2.80 -16.88
CA THR A 381 28.76 3.05 -16.03
C THR A 381 28.42 3.81 -14.75
N LEU A 382 27.33 4.55 -14.72
CA LEU A 382 26.86 5.34 -13.58
C LEU A 382 25.48 5.92 -13.88
N THR A 383 24.51 5.62 -13.03
CA THR A 383 23.21 6.30 -12.99
C THR A 383 23.07 7.04 -11.67
N THR A 384 22.69 8.31 -11.73
CA THR A 384 22.57 9.18 -10.55
C THR A 384 21.14 9.65 -10.40
N VAL A 385 20.57 9.46 -9.21
CA VAL A 385 19.24 9.92 -8.84
C VAL A 385 19.36 11.04 -7.81
N PRO A 386 18.99 12.29 -8.15
CA PRO A 386 18.90 13.36 -7.16
C PRO A 386 17.80 13.04 -6.14
N VAL A 387 18.10 13.23 -4.87
CA VAL A 387 17.16 13.03 -3.76
C VAL A 387 17.07 14.31 -2.95
N HIS A 388 15.86 14.85 -2.89
CA HIS A 388 15.53 16.00 -2.07
C HIS A 388 15.05 15.56 -0.69
N PHE A 389 15.49 16.29 0.34
CA PHE A 389 15.09 16.09 1.73
C PHE A 389 14.64 17.41 2.35
N GLU A 390 13.50 17.38 3.04
CA GLU A 390 12.92 18.50 3.76
C GLU A 390 12.50 18.06 5.18
N CYS A 391 12.58 18.99 6.13
CA CYS A 391 12.17 18.72 7.51
C CYS A 391 11.70 19.98 8.24
N GLY A 392 10.81 19.80 9.23
CA GLY A 392 10.24 20.88 10.03
C GLY A 392 11.08 21.37 11.21
N GLU A 393 12.11 20.62 11.63
CA GLU A 393 12.92 20.99 12.80
C GLU A 393 14.41 20.63 12.62
N GLU A 394 15.27 21.37 13.33
CA GLU A 394 16.69 21.05 13.40
C GLU A 394 16.91 19.85 14.33
N ALA A 395 17.28 18.71 13.76
CA ALA A 395 17.43 17.45 14.48
C ALA A 395 18.37 16.47 13.77
N GLU A 396 18.57 15.32 14.40
CA GLU A 396 19.16 14.14 13.76
C GLU A 396 18.08 13.34 13.03
N TYR A 397 18.41 12.93 11.81
CA TYR A 397 17.62 12.11 10.92
C TYR A 397 18.41 10.89 10.49
N ASN A 398 17.70 9.85 10.07
CA ASN A 398 18.25 8.60 9.60
C ASN A 398 17.61 8.20 8.29
N PHE A 399 18.43 7.89 7.30
CA PHE A 399 18.03 7.14 6.14
C PHE A 399 18.19 5.64 6.40
N THR A 400 17.15 4.87 6.10
CA THR A 400 17.21 3.40 6.08
C THR A 400 17.03 2.90 4.65
N PHE A 401 17.99 2.10 4.18
CA PHE A 401 18.00 1.55 2.82
C PHE A 401 17.64 0.06 2.85
N ASN A 402 16.58 -0.30 2.11
CA ASN A 402 16.05 -1.65 2.00
C ASN A 402 15.87 -2.06 0.52
N GLY A 403 15.90 -3.36 0.21
CA GLY A 403 15.63 -3.86 -1.14
C GLY A 403 16.84 -3.92 -2.07
N ILE A 404 18.04 -3.55 -1.61
CA ILE A 404 19.27 -3.61 -2.42
C ILE A 404 19.60 -5.05 -2.86
N GLU A 405 19.19 -6.04 -2.06
CA GLU A 405 19.31 -7.47 -2.35
C GLU A 405 18.42 -7.94 -3.51
N SER A 406 17.48 -7.11 -3.96
CA SER A 406 16.63 -7.37 -5.13
C SER A 406 17.32 -7.08 -6.47
N PHE A 407 18.48 -6.44 -6.45
CA PHE A 407 19.26 -6.11 -7.64
C PHE A 407 20.13 -7.31 -8.06
N ASP A 408 20.45 -7.37 -9.36
CA ASP A 408 21.41 -8.35 -9.86
C ASP A 408 22.73 -8.28 -9.08
N MET A 409 23.33 -9.45 -8.83
CA MET A 409 24.62 -9.57 -8.15
C MET A 409 25.60 -8.57 -8.74
N GLY A 410 26.38 -7.90 -7.88
CA GLY A 410 27.44 -6.93 -8.21
C GLY A 410 26.98 -5.63 -8.87
N THR A 411 25.68 -5.35 -8.88
CA THR A 411 25.18 -3.96 -8.82
C THR A 411 25.70 -3.32 -7.53
N GLU A 412 26.23 -2.10 -7.62
CA GLU A 412 26.68 -1.34 -6.45
C GLU A 412 25.86 -0.05 -6.31
N ALA A 413 25.48 0.29 -5.08
CA ALA A 413 24.78 1.54 -4.76
C ALA A 413 25.58 2.38 -3.77
N TYR A 414 25.56 3.71 -3.96
CA TYR A 414 26.23 4.68 -3.11
C TYR A 414 25.34 5.88 -2.82
N LEU A 415 25.42 6.40 -1.59
CA LEU A 415 24.89 7.68 -1.19
C LEU A 415 25.99 8.75 -1.28
N GLU A 416 25.72 9.87 -1.95
CA GLU A 416 26.50 11.10 -1.84
C GLU A 416 25.74 12.11 -0.98
N ASP A 417 26.39 12.62 0.08
CA ASP A 417 25.92 13.76 0.87
C ASP A 417 26.84 14.97 0.60
N THR A 418 26.28 15.99 -0.04
CA THR A 418 27.04 17.17 -0.47
C THR A 418 27.49 18.07 0.67
N GLN A 419 26.86 17.98 1.85
CA GLN A 419 27.24 18.82 2.99
C GLN A 419 28.54 18.36 3.67
N ILE A 420 28.91 17.09 3.55
CA ILE A 420 30.12 16.53 4.19
C ILE A 420 31.32 16.43 3.23
N GLY A 421 31.26 17.13 2.09
CA GLY A 421 32.35 17.20 1.12
C GLY A 421 32.26 16.17 -0.01
N ASN A 422 31.03 15.77 -0.40
CA ASN A 422 30.74 14.89 -1.53
C ASN A 422 31.42 13.52 -1.41
N HIS A 423 31.44 12.97 -0.20
CA HIS A 423 31.92 11.61 0.01
C HIS A 423 30.86 10.61 -0.42
N TRP A 424 31.29 9.59 -1.17
CA TRP A 424 30.44 8.47 -1.55
C TRP A 424 30.49 7.40 -0.46
N ILE A 425 29.31 7.10 0.07
CA ILE A 425 29.09 6.13 1.13
C ILE A 425 28.43 4.92 0.49
N SER A 426 29.10 3.77 0.54
CA SER A 426 28.53 2.53 0.01
C SER A 426 27.28 2.16 0.81
N ILE A 427 26.22 1.80 0.09
CA ILE A 427 24.98 1.23 0.65
C ILE A 427 25.15 -0.31 0.56
N PRO A 428 25.58 -0.99 1.64
CA PRO A 428 25.70 -2.43 1.66
C PRO A 428 24.32 -3.11 1.66
N ASP A 429 24.34 -4.44 1.67
CA ASP A 429 23.16 -5.31 1.80
C ASP A 429 22.23 -4.91 2.98
N GLU A 430 20.97 -5.33 2.88
CA GLU A 430 19.78 -5.07 3.73
C GLU A 430 19.97 -4.31 5.06
N GLY A 431 19.20 -3.22 5.22
CA GLY A 431 19.04 -2.50 6.49
C GLY A 431 20.16 -1.50 6.82
N PHE A 432 20.85 -0.99 5.81
CA PHE A 432 21.87 0.03 6.01
C PHE A 432 21.24 1.34 6.52
N GLU A 433 21.84 1.92 7.56
CA GLU A 433 21.40 3.16 8.18
C GLU A 433 22.46 4.26 7.98
N TYR A 434 22.03 5.46 7.57
CA TYR A 434 22.86 6.65 7.47
C TYR A 434 22.26 7.79 8.29
N HIS A 435 22.97 8.19 9.34
CA HIS A 435 22.59 9.29 10.22
C HIS A 435 23.16 10.62 9.77
N PHE A 436 22.34 11.67 9.81
CA PHE A 436 22.74 13.03 9.48
C PHE A 436 21.94 14.06 10.29
N THR A 437 22.47 15.27 10.44
CA THR A 437 21.72 16.41 10.99
C THR A 437 21.20 17.27 9.86
N ALA A 438 19.98 17.79 10.00
CA ALA A 438 19.39 18.74 9.07
C ALA A 438 18.44 19.67 9.83
N GLY A 439 18.09 20.81 9.22
CA GLY A 439 17.12 21.75 9.79
C GLY A 439 16.38 22.55 8.72
N PRO A 440 15.28 23.22 9.10
CA PRO A 440 14.47 24.01 8.19
C PRO A 440 15.30 25.16 7.60
N GLY A 441 15.39 25.22 6.27
CA GLY A 441 16.15 26.23 5.53
C GLY A 441 17.53 25.79 5.04
N GLU A 442 17.94 24.55 5.29
CA GLU A 442 19.06 23.94 4.57
C GLU A 442 18.70 23.65 3.10
N PRO A 443 19.69 23.55 2.19
CA PRO A 443 19.44 23.15 0.80
C PRO A 443 18.78 21.77 0.73
N VAL A 444 17.66 21.69 0.00
CA VAL A 444 16.91 20.44 -0.16
C VAL A 444 17.62 19.47 -1.10
N ASP A 445 18.42 19.98 -2.03
CA ASP A 445 19.24 19.27 -3.03
C ASP A 445 20.54 18.72 -2.44
N ARG A 446 20.42 18.01 -1.31
CA ARG A 446 21.57 17.56 -0.52
C ARG A 446 22.14 16.22 -0.96
N PHE A 447 21.28 15.30 -1.39
CA PHE A 447 21.61 13.88 -1.53
C PHE A 447 21.53 13.40 -2.98
N TYR A 448 22.40 12.47 -3.32
CA TYR A 448 22.34 11.73 -4.58
C TYR A 448 22.53 10.24 -4.33
N ILE A 449 21.75 9.42 -5.03
CA ILE A 449 21.94 7.96 -5.05
C ILE A 449 22.59 7.58 -6.37
N HIS A 450 23.74 6.92 -6.31
CA HIS A 450 24.49 6.45 -7.46
C HIS A 450 24.36 4.94 -7.58
N PHE A 451 23.99 4.47 -8.77
CA PHE A 451 23.96 3.06 -9.14
C PHE A 451 25.04 2.77 -10.18
N PHE A 452 25.77 1.68 -9.94
CA PHE A 452 26.72 1.10 -10.88
C PHE A 452 26.21 -0.26 -11.29
N GLY A 453 26.11 -0.50 -12.59
CA GLY A 453 25.78 -1.82 -13.09
C GLY A 453 26.82 -2.87 -12.74
N PRO A 454 26.49 -4.15 -12.96
CA PRO A 454 27.39 -5.27 -12.73
C PRO A 454 28.79 -5.01 -13.33
N THR A 455 29.77 -4.70 -12.47
CA THR A 455 31.13 -4.39 -12.93
C THR A 455 31.94 -5.64 -13.25
N PHE A 456 31.42 -6.83 -12.93
CA PHE A 456 32.03 -8.10 -13.29
C PHE A 456 31.59 -8.52 -14.69
N THR A 457 32.58 -8.92 -15.48
CA THR A 457 32.32 -9.73 -16.66
C THR A 457 32.01 -11.14 -16.18
N PRO A 458 30.84 -11.74 -16.47
CA PRO A 458 30.62 -13.15 -16.19
C PRO A 458 31.75 -13.95 -16.86
N GLU A 459 32.29 -14.97 -16.17
CA GLU A 459 33.29 -15.88 -16.76
C GLU A 459 32.66 -16.50 -18.02
N ILE A 460 33.00 -15.97 -19.21
CA ILE A 460 32.58 -16.56 -20.49
C ILE A 460 33.39 -17.84 -20.67
N GLY A 461 32.85 -18.95 -20.16
CA GLY A 461 33.36 -20.29 -20.36
C GLY A 461 32.37 -21.30 -19.78
N ASN A 462 31.99 -22.30 -20.58
CA ASN A 462 31.19 -23.42 -20.09
C ASN A 462 31.82 -23.97 -18.79
N ASP A 463 31.04 -24.12 -17.72
CA ASP A 463 31.48 -24.68 -16.41
C ASP A 463 32.16 -26.06 -16.51
N SER A 464 32.14 -26.69 -17.68
CA SER A 464 32.89 -27.91 -18.00
C SER A 464 34.36 -27.69 -18.39
N GLU A 465 34.84 -26.45 -18.57
CA GLU A 465 36.25 -26.12 -18.82
C GLU A 465 36.80 -25.20 -17.72
N ASN A 466 36.88 -25.76 -16.51
CA ASN A 466 37.54 -25.19 -15.34
C ASN A 466 39.01 -24.82 -15.62
N GLY A 467 39.24 -23.60 -16.12
CA GLY A 467 40.55 -23.00 -16.36
C GLY A 467 41.24 -22.47 -15.10
N ILE A 468 42.02 -21.40 -15.30
CA ILE A 468 42.61 -20.60 -14.21
C ILE A 468 41.58 -19.53 -13.80
N LYS A 469 41.17 -19.52 -12.53
CA LYS A 469 40.34 -18.45 -11.95
C LYS A 469 41.20 -17.46 -11.18
N ILE A 470 40.91 -16.17 -11.32
CA ILE A 470 41.62 -15.10 -10.60
C ILE A 470 40.58 -14.27 -9.86
N TYR A 471 40.76 -14.10 -8.55
CA TYR A 471 39.90 -13.27 -7.73
C TYR A 471 40.72 -12.53 -6.67
N ALA A 472 40.21 -11.41 -6.16
CA ALA A 472 40.84 -10.64 -5.11
C ALA A 472 39.96 -10.62 -3.86
N SER A 473 40.56 -10.69 -2.68
CA SER A 473 39.84 -10.53 -1.42
C SER A 473 40.77 -9.92 -0.37
N GLY A 474 40.38 -8.76 0.17
CA GLY A 474 41.22 -7.94 1.04
C GLY A 474 42.51 -7.50 0.32
N ASN A 475 43.66 -7.70 0.97
CA ASN A 475 44.98 -7.34 0.41
C ASN A 475 45.64 -8.47 -0.41
N TYR A 476 44.87 -9.46 -0.87
CA TYR A 476 45.38 -10.64 -1.56
C TYR A 476 44.73 -10.82 -2.93
N ALA A 477 45.55 -11.20 -3.91
CA ALA A 477 45.10 -11.75 -5.19
C ALA A 477 45.29 -13.27 -5.16
N TYR A 478 44.23 -14.00 -5.46
CA TYR A 478 44.19 -15.45 -5.51
C TYR A 478 44.18 -15.91 -6.96
N VAL A 479 44.95 -16.95 -7.24
CA VAL A 479 44.96 -17.62 -8.53
C VAL A 479 44.65 -19.09 -8.28
N LEU A 480 43.45 -19.50 -8.63
CA LEU A 480 42.99 -20.88 -8.51
C LEU A 480 43.18 -21.58 -9.85
N ASN A 481 44.10 -22.55 -9.88
CA ASN A 481 44.33 -23.36 -11.06
C ASN A 481 43.55 -24.67 -10.97
N ASN A 482 42.42 -24.76 -11.68
CA ASN A 482 41.63 -25.99 -11.73
C ASN A 482 42.04 -26.92 -12.89
N THR A 483 43.13 -26.59 -13.59
CA THR A 483 43.71 -27.39 -14.68
C THR A 483 44.88 -28.24 -14.20
N GLN A 484 45.33 -29.18 -15.04
CA GLN A 484 46.61 -29.87 -14.85
C GLN A 484 47.82 -29.09 -15.41
N GLU A 485 47.59 -27.93 -16.01
CA GLU A 485 48.68 -27.13 -16.58
C GLU A 485 49.43 -26.36 -15.51
N THR A 486 50.73 -26.11 -15.71
CA THR A 486 51.52 -25.28 -14.80
C THR A 486 51.38 -23.81 -15.17
N ILE A 487 51.04 -22.96 -14.20
CA ILE A 487 51.02 -21.51 -14.39
C ILE A 487 52.46 -21.01 -14.52
N LYS A 488 52.90 -20.80 -15.76
CA LYS A 488 54.26 -20.33 -16.04
C LYS A 488 54.50 -18.90 -15.58
N HIS A 489 53.45 -18.08 -15.51
CA HIS A 489 53.60 -16.65 -15.28
C HIS A 489 52.37 -16.02 -14.65
N VAL A 490 52.58 -15.24 -13.59
CA VAL A 490 51.59 -14.31 -13.06
C VAL A 490 52.18 -12.92 -13.06
N SER A 491 51.45 -11.95 -13.61
CA SER A 491 51.81 -10.54 -13.55
C SER A 491 50.61 -9.72 -13.09
N ILE A 492 50.79 -8.92 -12.05
CA ILE A 492 49.79 -7.98 -11.54
C ILE A 492 50.25 -6.58 -11.92
N HIS A 493 49.38 -5.79 -12.55
CA HIS A 493 49.66 -4.41 -12.96
C HIS A 493 48.70 -3.47 -12.24
N ASN A 494 49.13 -2.23 -11.98
CA ASN A 494 48.22 -1.18 -11.52
C ASN A 494 47.44 -0.60 -12.71
N LEU A 495 46.49 0.30 -12.42
CA LEU A 495 45.67 0.99 -13.44
C LEU A 495 46.49 1.81 -14.46
N MET A 496 47.73 2.17 -14.13
CA MET A 496 48.65 2.87 -15.04
C MET A 496 49.49 1.91 -15.91
N GLY A 497 49.22 0.60 -15.86
CA GLY A 497 49.98 -0.43 -16.59
C GLY A 497 51.36 -0.74 -15.99
N LYS A 498 51.67 -0.24 -14.78
CA LYS A 498 52.93 -0.56 -14.09
C LYS A 498 52.80 -1.90 -13.38
N THR A 499 53.70 -2.82 -13.68
CA THR A 499 53.79 -4.11 -12.98
C THR A 499 54.10 -3.92 -11.49
N ILE A 500 53.20 -4.39 -10.63
CA ILE A 500 53.33 -4.39 -9.17
C ILE A 500 53.93 -5.72 -8.69
N TYR A 501 53.56 -6.82 -9.35
CA TYR A 501 54.05 -8.16 -9.03
C TYR A 501 54.30 -8.95 -10.33
N LYS A 502 55.37 -9.74 -10.33
CA LYS A 502 55.73 -10.64 -11.42
C LYS A 502 56.37 -11.90 -10.84
N GLY A 503 55.75 -13.06 -11.05
CA GLY A 503 56.18 -14.31 -10.43
C GLY A 503 55.81 -15.55 -11.23
N THR A 504 56.25 -16.69 -10.73
CA THR A 504 55.89 -18.04 -11.17
C THR A 504 55.18 -18.72 -10.00
N LEU A 505 54.06 -19.40 -10.26
CA LEU A 505 53.31 -20.16 -9.24
C LEU A 505 53.59 -21.66 -9.36
#